data_AF-A0A1L9GZ46-F1
#
_entry.id   AF-A0A1L9GZ46-F1
#
_cell.length_a   1.000
_cell.length_b   1.000
_cell.length_c   1.000
_cell.angle_alpha   90.00
_cell.angle_beta   90.00
_cell.angle_gamma   90.00
#
_symmetry.space_group_name_H-M   'P 1'
#
loop_
_entity.id
_entity.type
_entity.pdbx_description
1 polymer ?
#
loop_
_entity_poly.entity_id
_entity_poly.type
_entity_poly.pdbx_seq_one_letter_code
_entity_poly.pdbx_strand_id
1 'polypeptide(L)'
;MTEAGQLNWIFILLAIAGGFLPTILWLWFWLQEDRRKPEPMRLVIKTFIVGGFGVALAFWWERLVTPATDIVGQISRVSETPFAWDILLWAVWPIAVWALIEELVKYLSTYVAALKNKACDEPLDLMIYMITAALGFAAVENVLFLLKVLWLDGGSTSSFLLTGNLRFLGSTLLHVVTSAVFGASLSLAFFRSKKIKLLFWILGLLSATALHLTFNFFIIMGSGGNVLLVLFSLWLAAMVVILLFEIIKRLSYGKIIISSP
;
A
#
# COMPACT_ATOMS: atom_id res chain seq x y z
N MET A 1 -27.14 25.83 0.36
CA MET A 1 -26.20 25.24 1.34
C MET A 1 -26.81 23.91 1.72
N THR A 2 -26.35 22.82 1.09
CA THR A 2 -26.83 21.46 1.37
C THR A 2 -26.53 21.12 2.82
N GLU A 3 -27.53 20.65 3.56
CA GLU A 3 -27.34 20.12 4.91
C GLU A 3 -26.24 19.06 4.83
N ALA A 4 -25.09 19.32 5.46
CA ALA A 4 -24.07 18.30 5.66
C ALA A 4 -24.74 17.17 6.42
N GLY A 5 -24.95 16.03 5.76
CA GLY A 5 -25.69 14.90 6.32
C GLY A 5 -25.06 14.52 7.66
N GLN A 6 -25.87 14.53 8.73
CA GLN A 6 -25.40 14.10 10.04
C GLN A 6 -24.85 12.67 9.92
N LEU A 7 -23.55 12.51 10.16
CA LEU A 7 -22.89 11.23 10.02
C LEU A 7 -23.38 10.31 11.16
N ASN A 8 -24.39 9.49 10.85
CA ASN A 8 -24.96 8.53 11.77
C ASN A 8 -23.88 7.53 12.23
N TRP A 9 -23.91 7.09 13.49
CA TRP A 9 -23.02 6.06 14.03
C TRP A 9 -22.95 4.80 13.14
N ILE A 10 -24.04 4.46 12.44
CA ILE A 10 -24.07 3.37 11.46
C ILE A 10 -23.03 3.58 10.34
N PHE A 11 -22.87 4.80 9.83
CA PHE A 11 -21.90 5.13 8.78
C PHE A 11 -20.46 5.02 9.26
N ILE A 12 -20.20 5.39 10.53
CA ILE A 12 -18.89 5.20 11.16
C ILE A 12 -18.56 3.71 11.26
N LEU A 13 -19.52 2.89 11.72
CA LEU A 13 -19.33 1.44 11.81
C LEU A 13 -19.12 0.80 10.44
N LEU A 14 -19.86 1.22 9.42
CA LEU A 14 -19.69 0.74 8.04
C LEU A 14 -18.32 1.12 7.48
N ALA A 15 -17.83 2.34 7.72
CA ALA A 15 -16.50 2.75 7.28
C ALA A 15 -15.40 1.94 7.98
N ILE A 16 -15.52 1.74 9.30
CA ILE A 16 -14.59 0.91 10.09
C ILE A 16 -14.59 -0.53 9.57
N ALA A 17 -15.77 -1.15 9.43
CA ALA A 17 -15.88 -2.51 8.93
C ALA A 17 -15.34 -2.63 7.50
N GLY A 18 -15.65 -1.67 6.63
CA GLY A 18 -15.16 -1.61 5.26
C GLY A 18 -13.64 -1.52 5.17
N GLY A 19 -13.00 -0.72 6.04
CA GLY A 19 -11.54 -0.60 6.07
C GLY A 19 -10.82 -1.81 6.66
N PHE A 20 -11.32 -2.34 7.77
CA PHE A 20 -10.62 -3.40 8.52
C PHE A 20 -10.91 -4.81 8.03
N LEU A 21 -12.15 -5.14 7.63
CA LEU A 21 -12.50 -6.51 7.29
C LEU A 21 -11.63 -7.06 6.14
N PRO A 22 -11.47 -6.34 5.01
CA PRO A 22 -10.74 -6.89 3.88
C PRO A 22 -9.23 -6.90 4.11
N THR A 23 -8.69 -5.93 4.86
CA THR A 23 -7.27 -5.91 5.23
C THR A 23 -6.92 -7.04 6.20
N ILE A 24 -7.80 -7.38 7.14
CA ILE A 24 -7.65 -8.55 8.02
C ILE A 24 -7.73 -9.86 7.22
N LEU A 25 -8.64 -9.97 6.25
CA LEU A 25 -8.75 -11.14 5.38
C LEU A 25 -7.46 -11.34 4.56
N TRP A 26 -6.92 -10.28 3.97
CA TRP A 26 -5.65 -10.33 3.27
C TRP A 26 -4.48 -10.64 4.20
N LEU A 27 -4.46 -10.07 5.41
CA LEU A 27 -3.42 -10.38 6.40
C LEU A 27 -3.41 -11.88 6.72
N TRP A 28 -4.59 -12.44 6.99
CA TRP A 28 -4.73 -13.87 7.21
C TRP A 28 -4.22 -14.70 6.03
N PHE A 29 -4.55 -14.31 4.80
CA PHE A 29 -4.10 -14.97 3.57
C PHE A 29 -2.57 -14.96 3.47
N TRP A 30 -1.92 -13.79 3.57
CA TRP A 30 -0.46 -13.68 3.41
C TRP A 30 0.32 -14.35 4.54
N LEU A 31 -0.22 -14.41 5.75
CA LEU A 31 0.39 -15.19 6.83
C LEU A 31 0.39 -16.69 6.55
N GLN A 32 -0.46 -17.20 5.64
CA GLN A 32 -0.39 -18.60 5.20
C GLN A 32 0.83 -18.89 4.33
N GLU A 33 1.46 -17.89 3.74
CA GLU A 33 2.67 -18.06 2.93
C GLU A 33 3.87 -18.46 3.79
N ASP A 34 3.86 -18.11 5.09
CA ASP A 34 4.91 -18.45 6.06
C ASP A 34 4.46 -19.52 7.06
N ARG A 35 3.95 -20.64 6.54
CA ARG A 35 3.50 -21.77 7.39
C ARG A 35 4.63 -22.56 8.05
N ARG A 36 5.85 -22.50 7.52
CA ARG A 36 6.97 -23.32 8.04
C ARG A 36 7.56 -22.76 9.31
N LYS A 37 7.65 -21.44 9.43
CA LYS A 37 8.15 -20.77 10.64
C LYS A 37 7.34 -19.50 10.93
N PRO A 38 6.08 -19.66 11.36
CA PRO A 38 5.16 -18.53 11.49
C PRO A 38 5.67 -17.45 12.45
N GLU A 39 5.48 -16.20 12.05
CA GLU A 39 5.84 -15.04 12.84
C GLU A 39 5.09 -14.92 14.18
N PRO A 40 5.73 -14.41 15.25
CA PRO A 40 5.06 -14.21 16.53
C PRO A 40 3.87 -13.25 16.39
N MET A 41 2.67 -13.70 16.79
CA MET A 41 1.43 -12.92 16.64
C MET A 41 1.51 -11.51 17.26
N ARG A 42 2.21 -11.36 18.39
CA ARG A 42 2.43 -10.04 19.02
C ARG A 42 3.19 -9.07 18.11
N LEU A 43 4.14 -9.59 17.33
CA LEU A 43 4.95 -8.78 16.42
C LEU A 43 4.18 -8.44 15.15
N VAL A 44 3.36 -9.38 14.64
CA VAL A 44 2.40 -9.12 13.55
C VAL A 44 1.43 -8.01 13.94
N ILE A 45 0.75 -8.13 15.09
CA ILE A 45 -0.19 -7.12 15.59
C ILE A 45 0.50 -5.76 15.78
N LYS A 46 1.69 -5.74 16.40
CA LYS A 46 2.48 -4.51 16.56
C LYS A 46 2.78 -3.86 15.20
N THR A 47 3.20 -4.65 14.21
CA THR A 47 3.54 -4.16 12.87
C THR A 47 2.33 -3.59 12.15
N PHE A 48 1.18 -4.26 12.26
CA PHE A 48 -0.08 -3.78 11.71
C PHE A 48 -0.49 -2.44 12.33
N ILE A 49 -0.45 -2.33 13.67
CA ILE A 49 -0.81 -1.09 14.38
C ILE A 49 0.12 0.07 14.01
N VAL A 50 1.44 -0.18 14.02
CA VAL A 50 2.43 0.86 13.66
C VAL A 50 2.26 1.29 12.20
N GLY A 51 1.97 0.35 11.29
CA GLY A 51 1.63 0.66 9.90
C GLY A 51 0.37 1.54 9.78
N GLY A 52 -0.67 1.25 10.56
CA GLY A 52 -1.88 2.08 10.61
C GLY A 52 -1.63 3.51 11.10
N PHE A 53 -0.80 3.67 12.14
CA PHE A 53 -0.34 5.01 12.57
C PHE A 53 0.52 5.72 11.51
N GLY A 54 1.18 4.96 10.64
CA GLY A 54 1.94 5.48 9.51
C GLY A 54 1.11 6.38 8.60
N VAL A 55 -0.20 6.16 8.48
CA VAL A 55 -1.10 7.01 7.67
C VAL A 55 -1.07 8.47 8.12
N ALA A 56 -1.10 8.72 9.43
CA ALA A 56 -1.04 10.10 9.95
C ALA A 56 0.30 10.77 9.63
N LEU A 57 1.40 10.01 9.66
CA LEU A 57 2.73 10.50 9.31
C LEU A 57 2.83 10.79 7.81
N ALA A 58 2.32 9.91 6.95
CA ALA A 58 2.27 10.10 5.51
C ALA A 58 1.48 11.37 5.15
N PHE A 59 0.25 11.51 5.65
CA PHE A 59 -0.56 12.71 5.43
C PHE A 59 0.13 14.00 5.88
N TRP A 60 0.82 13.96 7.02
CA TRP A 60 1.56 15.13 7.49
C TRP A 60 2.66 15.55 6.51
N TRP A 61 3.47 14.59 6.03
CA TRP A 61 4.53 14.86 5.05
C TRP A 61 3.98 15.27 3.69
N GLU A 62 2.93 14.62 3.20
CA GLU A 62 2.26 14.98 1.95
C GLU A 62 1.78 16.44 1.99
N ARG A 63 1.18 16.86 3.11
CA ARG A 63 0.67 18.23 3.26
C ARG A 63 1.79 19.27 3.29
N LEU A 64 2.97 18.91 3.80
CA LEU A 64 4.14 19.78 3.83
C LEU A 64 4.81 19.92 2.47
N VAL A 65 5.01 18.81 1.75
CA VAL A 65 5.76 18.79 0.47
C VAL A 65 4.89 19.25 -0.70
N THR A 66 3.59 18.98 -0.63
CA THR A 66 2.62 19.25 -1.70
C THR A 66 1.35 19.85 -1.09
N PRO A 67 1.39 21.13 -0.69
CA PRO A 67 0.29 21.74 0.02
C PRO A 67 -0.94 21.89 -0.89
N ALA A 68 -1.97 21.07 -0.67
CA ALA A 68 -3.33 21.16 -1.26
C ALA A 68 -3.37 21.88 -2.62
N THR A 69 -2.68 21.29 -3.59
CA THR A 69 -2.84 21.67 -4.98
C THR A 69 -4.18 21.12 -5.46
N ASP A 70 -5.01 21.95 -6.08
CA ASP A 70 -6.20 21.49 -6.79
C ASP A 70 -5.74 20.71 -8.02
N ILE A 71 -5.40 19.43 -7.83
CA ILE A 71 -4.85 18.57 -8.89
C ILE A 71 -5.84 18.47 -10.05
N VAL A 72 -7.14 18.45 -9.76
CA VAL A 72 -8.17 18.44 -10.80
C VAL A 72 -8.13 19.76 -11.57
N GLY A 73 -8.10 20.90 -10.89
CA GLY A 73 -7.93 22.21 -11.52
C GLY A 73 -6.60 22.39 -12.26
N GLN A 74 -5.53 21.72 -11.82
CA GLN A 74 -4.22 21.72 -12.49
C GLN A 74 -4.23 20.85 -13.76
N ILE A 75 -4.81 19.65 -13.70
CA ILE A 75 -5.00 18.78 -14.86
C ILE A 75 -5.91 19.47 -15.90
N SER A 76 -6.95 20.18 -15.46
CA SER A 76 -7.81 20.99 -16.35
C SER A 76 -7.10 22.19 -16.98
N ARG A 77 -5.94 22.64 -16.46
CA ARG A 77 -5.11 23.68 -17.11
C ARG A 77 -4.17 23.11 -18.17
N VAL A 78 -3.89 21.80 -18.12
CA VAL A 78 -3.06 21.10 -19.11
C VAL A 78 -3.79 20.94 -20.44
N SER A 79 -5.11 21.11 -20.49
CA SER A 79 -5.92 20.93 -21.71
C SER A 79 -5.87 22.08 -22.71
N GLU A 80 -5.30 23.24 -22.38
CA GLU A 80 -5.27 24.37 -23.33
C GLU A 80 -4.06 24.32 -24.28
N THR A 81 -2.91 23.81 -23.86
CA THR A 81 -1.76 23.45 -24.72
C THR A 81 -0.79 22.49 -23.99
N PRO A 82 -0.88 21.16 -24.13
CA PRO A 82 -0.01 20.27 -23.36
C PRO A 82 1.35 20.14 -24.04
N PHE A 83 2.35 20.89 -23.56
CA PHE A 83 3.74 20.47 -23.77
C PHE A 83 4.01 19.28 -22.83
N ALA A 84 4.86 18.31 -23.23
CA ALA A 84 5.11 17.10 -22.43
C ALA A 84 5.58 17.40 -20.99
N TRP A 85 6.24 18.55 -20.79
CA TRP A 85 6.68 19.03 -19.48
C TRP A 85 5.54 19.45 -18.55
N ASP A 86 4.41 19.95 -19.07
CA ASP A 86 3.28 20.38 -18.23
C ASP A 86 2.55 19.18 -17.62
N ILE A 87 2.42 18.08 -18.36
CA ILE A 87 1.88 16.82 -17.84
C ILE A 87 2.79 16.28 -16.73
N LEU A 88 4.10 16.28 -16.94
CA LEU A 88 5.07 15.77 -15.97
C LEU A 88 5.10 16.59 -14.68
N LEU A 89 5.11 17.92 -14.77
CA LEU A 89 5.25 18.82 -13.63
C LEU A 89 3.94 18.99 -12.84
N TRP A 90 2.80 19.07 -13.52
CA TRP A 90 1.53 19.41 -12.86
C TRP A 90 0.65 18.19 -12.54
N ALA A 91 0.74 17.09 -13.30
CA ALA A 91 -0.05 15.90 -13.05
C ALA A 91 0.76 14.79 -12.36
N VAL A 92 1.95 14.46 -12.87
CA VAL A 92 2.70 13.27 -12.40
C VAL A 92 3.50 13.54 -11.13
N TRP A 93 4.18 14.69 -11.03
CA TRP A 93 5.05 15.01 -9.90
C TRP A 93 4.37 14.91 -8.52
N PRO A 94 3.19 15.53 -8.28
CA PRO A 94 2.56 15.45 -6.96
C PRO A 94 2.19 14.01 -6.58
N ILE A 95 1.66 13.23 -7.52
CA ILE A 95 1.27 11.83 -7.31
C ILE A 95 2.51 10.98 -7.01
N ALA A 96 3.63 11.24 -7.70
CA ALA A 96 4.88 10.53 -7.50
C ALA A 96 5.47 10.79 -6.12
N VAL A 97 5.39 12.04 -5.65
CA VAL A 97 5.84 12.43 -4.30
C VAL A 97 4.98 11.79 -3.22
N TRP A 98 3.65 11.79 -3.37
CA TRP A 98 2.75 11.08 -2.44
C TRP A 98 3.04 9.60 -2.36
N ALA A 99 3.11 8.92 -3.51
CA ALA A 99 3.47 7.51 -3.58
C ALA A 99 4.81 7.24 -2.88
N LEU A 100 5.84 8.05 -3.13
CA LEU A 100 7.14 7.90 -2.50
C LEU A 100 7.08 8.04 -0.97
N ILE A 101 6.38 9.07 -0.49
CA ILE A 101 6.21 9.33 0.96
C ILE A 101 5.55 8.13 1.61
N GLU A 102 4.46 7.63 1.05
CA GLU A 102 3.76 6.50 1.61
C GLU A 102 4.61 5.23 1.65
N GLU A 103 5.29 4.86 0.55
CA GLU A 103 6.12 3.66 0.51
C GLU A 103 7.30 3.76 1.49
N LEU A 104 7.87 4.96 1.65
CA LEU A 104 8.92 5.21 2.65
C LEU A 104 8.38 5.08 4.07
N VAL A 105 7.20 5.64 4.36
CA VAL A 105 6.56 5.55 5.68
C VAL A 105 6.18 4.12 6.03
N LYS A 106 5.69 3.32 5.07
CA LYS A 106 5.42 1.89 5.28
C LYS A 106 6.70 1.12 5.61
N TYR A 107 7.79 1.39 4.89
CA TYR A 107 9.10 0.81 5.22
C TYR A 107 9.58 1.21 6.62
N LEU A 108 9.51 2.50 6.98
CA LEU A 108 9.92 2.99 8.29
C LEU A 108 9.09 2.38 9.42
N SER A 109 7.77 2.27 9.21
CA SER A 109 6.83 1.61 10.14
C SER A 109 7.24 0.17 10.38
N THR A 110 7.52 -0.57 9.30
CA THR A 110 8.01 -1.95 9.35
C THR A 110 9.36 -2.06 10.07
N TYR A 111 10.28 -1.15 9.75
CA TYR A 111 11.63 -1.13 10.31
C TYR A 111 11.64 -0.92 11.82
N VAL A 112 10.82 0.00 12.31
CA VAL A 112 10.68 0.28 13.75
C VAL A 112 9.90 -0.83 14.46
N ALA A 113 8.89 -1.40 13.81
CA ALA A 113 8.05 -2.43 14.42
C ALA A 113 8.75 -3.79 14.54
N ALA A 114 9.32 -4.28 13.44
CA ALA A 114 9.72 -5.68 13.28
C ALA A 114 11.14 -5.93 12.75
N LEU A 115 11.68 -5.13 11.81
CA LEU A 115 12.94 -5.50 11.14
C LEU A 115 14.18 -5.49 12.05
N LYS A 116 14.10 -4.85 13.24
CA LYS A 116 15.15 -4.92 14.27
C LYS A 116 14.94 -6.05 15.28
N ASN A 117 13.80 -6.72 15.23
CA ASN A 117 13.47 -7.78 16.17
C ASN A 117 14.26 -9.04 15.82
N LYS A 118 14.68 -9.79 16.84
CA LYS A 118 15.39 -11.07 16.66
C LYS A 118 14.54 -12.15 15.98
N ALA A 119 13.21 -12.01 16.03
CA ALA A 119 12.29 -12.90 15.35
C ALA A 119 12.29 -12.71 13.82
N CYS A 120 12.74 -11.56 13.30
CA CYS A 120 12.95 -11.36 11.87
C CYS A 120 14.34 -11.87 11.51
N ASP A 121 14.43 -13.15 11.16
CA ASP A 121 15.68 -13.88 10.96
C ASP A 121 15.72 -14.66 9.63
N GLU A 122 14.65 -14.64 8.83
CA GLU A 122 14.60 -15.20 7.49
C GLU A 122 14.31 -14.14 6.41
N PRO A 123 14.73 -14.36 5.15
CA PRO A 123 14.38 -13.48 4.05
C PRO A 123 12.87 -13.29 3.89
N LEU A 124 12.08 -14.36 4.06
CA LEU A 124 10.62 -14.33 3.90
C LEU A 124 9.94 -13.34 4.85
N ASP A 125 10.41 -13.23 6.09
CA ASP A 125 9.93 -12.34 7.14
C ASP A 125 9.87 -10.88 6.67
N LEU A 126 10.83 -10.45 5.84
CA LEU A 126 10.85 -9.10 5.29
C LEU A 126 9.63 -8.82 4.42
N MET A 127 9.18 -9.79 3.62
CA MET A 127 7.96 -9.66 2.84
C MET A 127 6.73 -9.65 3.75
N ILE A 128 6.66 -10.57 4.72
CA ILE A 128 5.53 -10.69 5.65
C ILE A 128 5.34 -9.42 6.46
N TYR A 129 6.41 -8.87 7.06
CA TYR A 129 6.32 -7.66 7.87
C TYR A 129 6.02 -6.41 7.04
N MET A 130 6.58 -6.28 5.84
CA MET A 130 6.26 -5.16 4.94
C MET A 130 4.78 -5.18 4.54
N ILE A 131 4.25 -6.35 4.15
CA ILE A 131 2.82 -6.51 3.83
C ILE A 131 1.95 -6.25 5.06
N THR A 132 2.37 -6.71 6.24
CA THR A 132 1.62 -6.50 7.50
C THR A 132 1.49 -5.02 7.82
N ALA A 133 2.57 -4.23 7.71
CA ALA A 133 2.52 -2.78 7.92
C ALA A 133 1.65 -2.10 6.85
N ALA A 134 1.76 -2.54 5.60
CA ALA A 134 0.98 -2.01 4.49
C ALA A 134 -0.52 -2.26 4.65
N LEU A 135 -0.92 -3.43 5.17
CA LEU A 135 -2.32 -3.75 5.45
C LEU A 135 -2.87 -2.93 6.62
N GLY A 136 -2.05 -2.65 7.64
CA GLY A 136 -2.41 -1.73 8.71
C GLY A 136 -2.61 -0.30 8.20
N PHE A 137 -1.69 0.16 7.34
CA PHE A 137 -1.77 1.45 6.66
C PHE A 137 -3.06 1.54 5.82
N ALA A 138 -3.28 0.55 4.94
CA ALA A 138 -4.46 0.45 4.10
C ALA A 138 -5.76 0.43 4.93
N ALA A 139 -5.79 -0.23 6.09
CA ALA A 139 -6.98 -0.29 6.93
C ALA A 139 -7.41 1.12 7.36
N VAL A 140 -6.48 1.90 7.92
CA VAL A 140 -6.77 3.26 8.39
C VAL A 140 -7.07 4.21 7.23
N GLU A 141 -6.29 4.15 6.15
CA GLU A 141 -6.54 4.97 4.96
C GLU A 141 -7.94 4.72 4.40
N ASN A 142 -8.34 3.47 4.26
CA ASN A 142 -9.64 3.12 3.74
C ASN A 142 -10.79 3.53 4.65
N VAL A 143 -10.63 3.45 5.97
CA VAL A 143 -11.63 4.01 6.91
C VAL A 143 -11.80 5.51 6.66
N LEU A 144 -10.69 6.26 6.56
CA LEU A 144 -10.73 7.70 6.33
C LEU A 144 -11.35 8.05 4.97
N PHE A 145 -11.03 7.28 3.92
CA PHE A 145 -11.63 7.43 2.60
C PHE A 145 -13.14 7.20 2.63
N LEU A 146 -13.62 6.11 3.23
CA LEU A 146 -15.04 5.80 3.32
C LEU A 146 -15.81 6.82 4.15
N LEU A 147 -15.23 7.29 5.27
CA LEU A 147 -15.80 8.39 6.06
C LEU A 147 -15.94 9.67 5.23
N LYS A 148 -14.91 10.02 4.45
CA LYS A 148 -14.95 11.19 3.56
C LYS A 148 -16.05 11.07 2.50
N VAL A 149 -16.19 9.91 1.85
CA VAL A 149 -17.26 9.67 0.86
C VAL A 149 -18.63 9.80 1.50
N LEU A 150 -18.86 9.15 2.65
CA LEU A 150 -20.14 9.20 3.36
C LEU A 150 -20.48 10.62 3.84
N TRP A 151 -19.49 11.40 4.27
CA TRP A 151 -19.67 12.79 4.68
C TRP A 151 -20.05 13.69 3.49
N LEU A 152 -19.36 13.57 2.35
CA LEU A 152 -19.58 14.43 1.18
C LEU A 152 -20.90 14.14 0.47
N ASP A 153 -21.33 12.88 0.43
CA ASP A 153 -22.56 12.44 -0.25
C ASP A 153 -23.79 12.43 0.68
N GLY A 154 -23.70 13.07 1.86
CA GLY A 154 -24.82 13.20 2.80
C GLY A 154 -25.35 11.87 3.37
N GLY A 155 -24.50 10.84 3.44
CA GLY A 155 -24.88 9.52 3.96
C GLY A 155 -25.54 8.58 2.94
N SER A 156 -25.40 8.84 1.64
CA SER A 156 -25.90 7.93 0.60
C SER A 156 -25.15 6.58 0.59
N THR A 157 -25.86 5.49 0.88
CA THR A 157 -25.31 4.12 0.82
C THR A 157 -25.06 3.63 -0.60
N SER A 158 -25.68 4.23 -1.63
CA SER A 158 -25.44 3.86 -3.02
C SER A 158 -24.02 4.25 -3.48
N SER A 159 -23.53 5.41 -3.07
CA SER A 159 -22.16 5.86 -3.34
C SER A 159 -21.11 5.01 -2.60
N PHE A 160 -21.43 4.61 -1.37
CA PHE A 160 -20.61 3.69 -0.57
C PHE A 160 -20.45 2.34 -1.29
N LEU A 161 -21.54 1.80 -1.85
CA LEU A 161 -21.52 0.50 -2.52
C LEU A 161 -20.88 0.56 -3.93
N LEU A 162 -21.14 1.62 -4.69
CA LEU A 162 -20.72 1.72 -6.10
C LEU A 162 -19.28 2.21 -6.24
N THR A 163 -18.92 3.27 -5.51
CA THR A 163 -17.59 3.90 -5.59
C THR A 163 -16.64 3.38 -4.52
N GLY A 164 -17.17 3.03 -3.34
CA GLY A 164 -16.40 2.45 -2.25
C GLY A 164 -15.82 1.09 -2.63
N ASN A 165 -16.64 0.08 -2.94
CA ASN A 165 -16.18 -1.31 -3.05
C ASN A 165 -15.08 -1.58 -4.09
N LEU A 166 -15.20 -1.08 -5.33
CA LEU A 166 -14.26 -1.42 -6.40
C LEU A 166 -12.93 -0.68 -6.27
N ARG A 167 -12.96 0.59 -5.83
CA ARG A 167 -11.75 1.39 -5.61
C ARG A 167 -11.02 0.95 -4.35
N PHE A 168 -11.75 0.63 -3.30
CA PHE A 168 -11.24 0.14 -2.02
C PHE A 168 -10.49 -1.19 -2.16
N LEU A 169 -11.06 -2.17 -2.88
CA LEU A 169 -10.41 -3.45 -3.13
C LEU A 169 -9.11 -3.26 -3.94
N GLY A 170 -9.14 -2.31 -4.88
CA GLY A 170 -7.95 -1.89 -5.63
C GLY A 170 -6.86 -1.27 -4.76
N SER A 171 -7.20 -0.30 -3.89
CA SER A 171 -6.24 0.35 -2.98
C SER A 171 -5.61 -0.66 -2.01
N THR A 172 -6.41 -1.54 -1.39
CA THR A 172 -5.85 -2.55 -0.46
C THR A 172 -4.86 -3.47 -1.18
N LEU A 173 -5.22 -3.96 -2.37
CA LEU A 173 -4.34 -4.83 -3.16
C LEU A 173 -3.10 -4.08 -3.64
N LEU A 174 -3.22 -2.79 -3.97
CA LEU A 174 -2.09 -1.94 -4.32
C LEU A 174 -1.03 -1.90 -3.22
N HIS A 175 -1.43 -1.56 -1.99
CA HIS A 175 -0.50 -1.48 -0.85
C HIS A 175 0.19 -2.81 -0.58
N VAL A 176 -0.55 -3.92 -0.68
CA VAL A 176 0.01 -5.27 -0.56
C VAL A 176 1.07 -5.50 -1.63
N VAL A 177 0.74 -5.25 -2.90
CA VAL A 177 1.63 -5.54 -4.02
C VAL A 177 2.89 -4.68 -3.96
N THR A 178 2.77 -3.37 -3.74
CA THR A 178 3.92 -2.46 -3.69
C THR A 178 4.85 -2.82 -2.52
N SER A 179 4.29 -3.10 -1.35
CA SER A 179 5.05 -3.45 -0.17
C SER A 179 5.66 -4.86 -0.25
N ALA A 180 4.98 -5.79 -0.93
CA ALA A 180 5.55 -7.10 -1.22
C ALA A 180 6.70 -7.04 -2.22
N VAL A 181 6.60 -6.20 -3.26
CA VAL A 181 7.71 -5.96 -4.22
C VAL A 181 8.91 -5.33 -3.49
N PHE A 182 8.68 -4.35 -2.62
CA PHE A 182 9.75 -3.76 -1.82
C PHE A 182 10.35 -4.82 -0.87
N GLY A 183 9.51 -5.54 -0.12
CA GLY A 183 9.93 -6.62 0.77
C GLY A 183 10.73 -7.70 0.03
N ALA A 184 10.31 -8.10 -1.16
CA ALA A 184 11.02 -9.07 -2.00
C ALA A 184 12.41 -8.56 -2.41
N SER A 185 12.52 -7.29 -2.80
CA SER A 185 13.82 -6.68 -3.10
C SER A 185 14.77 -6.74 -1.89
N LEU A 186 14.27 -6.41 -0.69
CA LEU A 186 15.06 -6.52 0.54
C LEU A 186 15.46 -7.99 0.84
N SER A 187 14.53 -8.93 0.60
CA SER A 187 14.71 -10.37 0.78
C SER A 187 15.81 -10.94 -0.11
N LEU A 188 15.86 -10.53 -1.39
CA LEU A 188 16.90 -10.96 -2.34
C LEU A 188 18.31 -10.54 -1.89
N ALA A 189 18.43 -9.44 -1.15
CA ALA A 189 19.69 -8.95 -0.60
C ALA A 189 19.96 -9.37 0.85
N PHE A 190 19.10 -10.21 1.47
CA PHE A 190 19.14 -10.51 2.90
C PHE A 190 20.52 -11.00 3.40
N PHE A 191 21.18 -11.86 2.63
CA PHE A 191 22.51 -12.41 2.95
C PHE A 191 23.69 -11.70 2.25
N ARG A 192 23.45 -10.54 1.63
CA ARG A 192 24.47 -9.81 0.86
C ARG A 192 25.17 -8.73 1.69
N SER A 193 26.26 -8.17 1.15
CA SER A 193 27.00 -7.09 1.80
C SER A 193 26.16 -5.82 1.94
N LYS A 194 26.55 -4.91 2.85
CA LYS A 194 25.81 -3.66 3.12
C LYS A 194 25.57 -2.82 1.86
N LYS A 195 26.55 -2.77 0.94
CA LYS A 195 26.43 -2.04 -0.34
C LYS A 195 25.33 -2.63 -1.23
N ILE A 196 25.26 -3.95 -1.32
CA ILE A 196 24.23 -4.64 -2.12
C ILE A 196 22.85 -4.51 -1.45
N LYS A 197 22.78 -4.59 -0.12
CA LYS A 197 21.54 -4.30 0.63
C LYS A 197 21.01 -2.90 0.35
N LEU A 198 21.89 -1.89 0.34
CA LEU A 198 21.52 -0.52 0.00
C LEU A 198 21.02 -0.40 -1.44
N LEU A 199 21.70 -1.03 -2.39
CA LEU A 199 21.26 -1.03 -3.80
C LEU A 199 19.85 -1.63 -3.95
N PHE A 200 19.60 -2.81 -3.37
CA PHE A 200 18.28 -3.45 -3.42
C PHE A 200 17.23 -2.68 -2.62
N TRP A 201 17.62 -1.98 -1.56
CA TRP A 201 16.71 -1.08 -0.84
C TRP A 201 16.26 0.07 -1.76
N ILE A 202 17.19 0.72 -2.47
CA ILE A 202 16.87 1.80 -3.42
C ILE A 202 16.01 1.27 -4.57
N LEU A 203 16.40 0.15 -5.19
CA LEU A 203 15.65 -0.45 -6.28
C LEU A 203 14.24 -0.86 -5.84
N GLY A 204 14.10 -1.45 -4.65
CA GLY A 204 12.81 -1.84 -4.08
C GLY A 204 11.90 -0.63 -3.85
N LEU A 205 12.43 0.45 -3.26
CA LEU A 205 11.69 1.69 -3.04
C LEU A 205 11.23 2.31 -4.37
N LEU A 206 12.13 2.39 -5.36
CA LEU A 206 11.81 2.96 -6.66
C LEU A 206 10.78 2.12 -7.41
N SER A 207 10.91 0.78 -7.39
CA SER A 207 9.94 -0.12 -8.02
C SER A 207 8.56 -0.04 -7.35
N ALA A 208 8.51 -0.03 -6.02
CA ALA A 208 7.25 0.12 -5.28
C ALA A 208 6.60 1.47 -5.53
N THR A 209 7.37 2.56 -5.50
CA THR A 209 6.90 3.92 -5.79
C THR A 209 6.38 4.04 -7.22
N ALA A 210 7.10 3.51 -8.21
CA ALA A 210 6.70 3.55 -9.61
C ALA A 210 5.40 2.78 -9.84
N LEU A 211 5.27 1.61 -9.22
CA LEU A 211 4.05 0.81 -9.28
C LEU A 211 2.87 1.56 -8.64
N HIS A 212 3.06 2.10 -7.43
CA HIS A 212 2.07 2.91 -6.72
C HIS A 212 1.61 4.11 -7.56
N LEU A 213 2.55 4.92 -8.03
CA LEU A 213 2.29 6.04 -8.94
C LEU A 213 1.45 5.63 -10.15
N THR A 214 1.83 4.54 -10.81
CA THR A 214 1.14 4.04 -12.01
C THR A 214 -0.32 3.74 -11.70
N PHE A 215 -0.60 3.06 -10.59
CA PHE A 215 -1.97 2.75 -10.18
C PHE A 215 -2.76 4.00 -9.79
N ASN A 216 -2.18 4.91 -9.00
CA ASN A 216 -2.85 6.15 -8.63
C ASN A 216 -3.16 7.02 -9.86
N PHE A 217 -2.22 7.10 -10.82
CA PHE A 217 -2.41 7.82 -12.07
C PHE A 217 -3.58 7.24 -12.88
N PHE A 218 -3.65 5.92 -13.07
CA PHE A 218 -4.76 5.31 -13.82
C PHE A 218 -6.11 5.46 -13.12
N ILE A 219 -6.16 5.43 -11.78
CA ILE A 219 -7.39 5.67 -11.02
C ILE A 219 -7.87 7.12 -11.17
N ILE A 220 -6.95 8.10 -11.18
CA ILE A 220 -7.29 9.51 -11.30
C ILE A 220 -7.72 9.86 -12.73
N MET A 221 -7.03 9.34 -13.74
CA MET A 221 -7.31 9.61 -15.16
C MET A 221 -8.48 8.79 -15.70
N GLY A 222 -8.76 7.62 -15.13
CA GLY A 222 -9.91 6.80 -15.48
C GLY A 222 -11.18 7.43 -14.93
N SER A 223 -11.98 8.06 -15.78
CA SER A 223 -13.33 8.59 -15.47
C SER A 223 -14.38 7.49 -15.17
N GLY A 224 -13.99 6.46 -14.40
CA GLY A 224 -14.81 5.28 -14.08
C GLY A 224 -14.80 4.18 -15.16
N GLY A 225 -14.53 4.50 -16.43
CA GLY A 225 -14.56 3.53 -17.54
C GLY A 225 -13.47 2.44 -17.51
N ASN A 226 -12.34 2.69 -16.82
CA ASN A 226 -11.18 1.80 -16.84
C ASN A 226 -10.98 0.98 -15.55
N VAL A 227 -11.93 0.97 -14.63
CA VAL A 227 -11.78 0.29 -13.33
C VAL A 227 -11.44 -1.19 -13.48
N LEU A 228 -12.07 -1.89 -14.44
CA LEU A 228 -11.78 -3.30 -14.71
C LEU A 228 -10.34 -3.52 -15.20
N LEU A 229 -9.82 -2.63 -16.05
CA LEU A 229 -8.44 -2.72 -16.52
C LEU A 229 -7.46 -2.52 -15.38
N VAL A 230 -7.68 -1.53 -14.52
CA VAL A 230 -6.85 -1.26 -13.34
C VAL A 230 -6.83 -2.45 -12.38
N LEU A 231 -8.01 -3.02 -12.08
CA LEU A 231 -8.12 -4.21 -11.23
C LEU A 231 -7.46 -5.43 -11.86
N PHE A 232 -7.58 -5.62 -13.17
CA PHE A 232 -6.91 -6.70 -13.89
C PHE A 232 -5.38 -6.54 -13.83
N SER A 233 -4.85 -5.34 -14.01
CA SER A 233 -3.42 -5.06 -13.86
C SER A 233 -2.92 -5.33 -12.44
N LEU A 234 -3.68 -4.95 -11.40
CA LEU A 234 -3.36 -5.30 -10.00
C LEU A 234 -3.35 -6.81 -9.78
N TRP A 235 -4.29 -7.53 -10.40
CA TRP A 235 -4.36 -8.98 -10.27
C TRP A 235 -3.13 -9.66 -10.90
N LEU A 236 -2.69 -9.23 -12.08
CA LEU A 236 -1.44 -9.69 -12.68
C LEU A 236 -0.23 -9.39 -11.80
N ALA A 237 -0.18 -8.19 -11.21
CA ALA A 237 0.90 -7.83 -10.29
C ALA A 237 0.88 -8.71 -9.01
N ALA A 238 -0.31 -9.04 -8.49
CA ALA A 238 -0.46 -9.96 -7.37
C ALA A 238 0.02 -11.38 -7.70
N MET A 239 -0.21 -11.87 -8.93
CA MET A 239 0.37 -13.14 -9.38
C MET A 239 1.91 -13.09 -9.38
N VAL A 240 2.51 -11.98 -9.84
CA VAL A 240 3.96 -11.79 -9.77
C VAL A 240 4.44 -11.83 -8.32
N VAL A 241 3.70 -11.22 -7.39
CA VAL A 241 4.02 -11.29 -5.95
C VAL A 241 4.00 -12.73 -5.43
N ILE A 242 3.02 -13.55 -5.81
CA ILE A 242 2.98 -14.97 -5.42
C ILE A 242 4.22 -15.71 -5.97
N LEU A 243 4.62 -15.43 -7.21
CA LEU A 243 5.87 -16.01 -7.76
C LEU A 243 7.11 -15.54 -7.00
N LEU A 244 7.16 -14.27 -6.58
CA LEU A 244 8.24 -13.75 -5.75
C LEU A 244 8.29 -14.47 -4.39
N PHE A 245 7.14 -14.73 -3.75
CA PHE A 245 7.07 -15.53 -2.54
C PHE A 245 7.71 -16.91 -2.72
N GLU A 246 7.41 -17.61 -3.82
CA GLU A 246 8.01 -18.92 -4.11
C GLU A 246 9.53 -18.83 -4.31
N ILE A 247 10.03 -17.78 -4.96
CA ILE A 247 11.47 -17.54 -5.10
C ILE A 247 12.12 -17.29 -3.73
N ILE A 248 11.52 -16.44 -2.89
CA ILE A 248 12.06 -16.08 -1.57
C ILE A 248 11.97 -17.25 -0.58
N LYS A 249 10.94 -18.09 -0.64
CA LYS A 249 10.86 -19.34 0.14
C LYS A 249 12.04 -20.27 -0.16
N ARG A 250 12.47 -20.37 -1.43
CA ARG A 250 13.67 -21.15 -1.78
C ARG A 250 14.94 -20.58 -1.16
N LEU A 251 15.06 -19.26 -1.05
CA LEU A 251 16.19 -18.63 -0.36
C LEU A 251 16.15 -18.82 1.16
N SER A 252 14.95 -18.84 1.73
CA SER A 252 14.73 -19.00 3.18
C SER A 252 14.98 -20.45 3.60
N TYR A 253 14.40 -21.42 2.89
CA TYR A 253 14.45 -22.83 3.27
C TYR A 253 15.53 -23.64 2.54
N GLY A 254 16.06 -23.17 1.41
CA GLY A 254 17.10 -23.87 0.66
C GLY A 254 18.42 -24.02 1.43
N LYS A 255 18.66 -23.19 2.45
CA LYS A 255 19.78 -23.36 3.38
C LYS A 255 19.56 -24.47 4.42
N ILE A 256 18.32 -24.80 4.77
CA ILE A 256 18.01 -25.81 5.80
C ILE A 256 18.42 -27.22 5.32
N ILE A 257 18.42 -27.47 4.01
CA ILE A 257 18.72 -28.81 3.44
C ILE A 257 20.24 -29.07 3.36
N ILE A 258 21.09 -28.03 3.36
CA ILE A 258 22.56 -28.19 3.21
C ILE A 258 23.28 -28.23 4.57
N SER A 259 22.56 -28.03 5.68
CA SER A 259 23.14 -28.00 7.04
C SER A 259 22.63 -29.11 7.97
N SER A 260 22.22 -30.27 7.44
CA SER A 260 22.09 -31.49 8.26
C SER A 260 23.42 -32.26 8.24
N PRO A 261 24.04 -32.53 9.41
CA PRO A 261 25.29 -33.29 9.50
C PRO A 261 25.16 -34.73 9.00
#